data_AF-A0A1F8SDK4-F1
#
_entry.id   AF-A0A1F8SDK4-F1
#
_cell.length_a   1.000
_cell.length_b   1.000
_cell.length_c   1.000
_cell.angle_alpha   90.00
_cell.angle_beta   90.00
_cell.angle_gamma   90.00
#
_symmetry.space_group_name_H-M   'P 1'
#
loop_
_entity.id
_entity.type
_entity.pdbx_description
1 polymer ?
#
loop_
_entity_poly.entity_id
_entity_poly.type
_entity_poly.pdbx_seq_one_letter_code
_entity_poly.pdbx_strand_id
1 'polypeptide(L)'
;TRRSRLRRLFRLPRSRRAIGALVLVIGAFGIAFMVGGFQMIQWTETADFCGRCHTMGPELAAHAAGPHSEVSCGECHVEPGVSGWIKAKINGTRQLVEIVTGTFPEPIPPPEHDSLPDSKDTCGRCHDVARIDPSNLVTRLQFTEDESNTRQFVGLMVRPGSSDILDTSRGVHWHVLRDVEYWAEDPFAQEIALVDATAPDGTIREYIDQDQIRIAEDVTPDVEEIKAEMQQVQMTCYDCHNRVGHPISNPRRGLDADLSAGRIDASLPYIKREGMRVLWGSYPTVEAADAEADKLANMYELHYPDVYKTKPAAINEAIEQIKLLYRLTATPEMKVTARTYPDSLGHTDYPGGFRCHDGGHYLIENGAVTSKTIPSSCDTCHTFPQIGGAVASLPIGIPPATHDDSEYVFNHRDIAPSVDPGGTACGECHARDYCANCHETGAVTVEHDQMLIGHAQSIKESPTGAEACSYCHQPAYCARCHNEPVLPGGAPLAAGDPSAIPRGPPGLRWPLLATVPV
;
A
#
# COMPACT_ATOMS: atom_id res chain seq x y z
N THR A 1 29.82 55.01 43.69
CA THR A 1 29.02 55.17 42.46
C THR A 1 28.74 53.80 41.83
N ARG A 2 27.50 53.54 41.37
CA ARG A 2 26.91 52.26 40.87
C ARG A 2 27.08 50.97 41.70
N ARG A 3 28.27 50.60 42.18
CA ARG A 3 28.56 49.36 42.94
C ARG A 3 27.85 49.25 44.31
N SER A 4 27.60 50.36 45.00
CA SER A 4 26.94 50.36 46.32
C SER A 4 25.41 50.27 46.26
N ARG A 5 24.79 50.59 45.11
CA ARG A 5 23.34 50.47 44.90
C ARG A 5 22.94 49.01 44.57
N LEU A 6 23.78 48.29 43.82
CA LEU A 6 23.60 46.85 43.54
C LEU A 6 23.63 46.00 44.82
N ARG A 7 24.50 46.32 45.80
CA ARG A 7 24.54 45.62 47.10
C ARG A 7 23.31 45.83 48.00
N ARG A 8 22.48 46.85 47.75
CA ARG A 8 21.20 47.03 48.48
C ARG A 8 20.05 46.23 47.87
N LEU A 9 20.12 45.90 46.59
CA LEU A 9 19.10 45.11 45.89
C LEU A 9 19.11 43.62 46.30
N PHE A 10 20.24 43.10 46.80
CA PHE A 10 20.39 41.71 47.24
C PHE A 10 20.63 41.56 48.75
N ARG A 11 20.01 42.41 49.59
CA ARG A 11 20.03 42.16 51.04
C ARG A 11 19.02 41.08 51.38
N LEU A 12 19.50 39.89 51.72
CA LEU A 12 18.68 38.80 52.23
C LEU A 12 17.83 39.29 53.42
N PRO A 13 16.52 39.02 53.42
CA PRO A 13 15.62 39.45 54.49
C PRO A 13 16.05 38.84 55.83
N ARG A 14 16.07 39.65 56.89
CA ARG A 14 16.52 39.22 58.23
C ARG A 14 15.38 38.83 59.18
N SER A 15 14.14 39.17 58.86
CA SER A 15 12.98 38.81 59.69
C SER A 15 12.32 37.53 59.18
N ARG A 16 11.82 36.67 60.09
CA ARG A 16 11.12 35.43 59.73
C ARG A 16 9.96 35.66 58.76
N ARG A 17 9.25 36.79 58.89
CA ARG A 17 8.15 37.19 57.98
C ARG A 17 8.66 37.55 56.57
N ALA A 18 9.78 38.25 56.46
CA ALA A 18 10.34 38.63 55.17
C ALA A 18 11.06 37.46 54.46
N ILE A 19 11.65 36.52 55.22
CA ILE A 19 12.13 35.23 54.70
C ILE A 19 10.94 34.40 54.19
N GLY A 20 9.86 34.30 54.98
CA GLY A 20 8.63 33.62 54.55
C GLY A 20 8.03 34.23 53.28
N ALA A 21 7.95 35.56 53.18
CA ALA A 21 7.47 36.24 51.97
C ALA A 21 8.39 36.00 50.77
N LEU A 22 9.72 36.01 50.94
CA LEU A 22 10.67 35.70 49.86
C LEU A 22 10.54 34.26 49.37
N VAL A 23 10.41 33.29 50.29
CA VAL A 23 10.19 31.87 49.95
C VAL A 23 8.86 31.69 49.22
N LEU A 24 7.80 32.38 49.65
CA LEU A 24 6.51 32.36 48.96
C LEU A 24 6.59 32.94 47.54
N VAL A 25 7.30 34.06 47.36
CA VAL A 25 7.47 34.67 46.02
C VAL A 25 8.31 33.77 45.11
N ILE A 26 9.42 33.21 45.60
CA ILE A 26 10.26 32.28 44.83
C ILE A 26 9.47 31.00 44.52
N GLY A 27 8.72 30.47 45.50
CA GLY A 27 7.87 29.30 45.31
C GLY A 27 6.77 29.56 44.29
N ALA A 28 6.07 30.68 44.38
CA ALA A 28 5.04 31.08 43.42
C ALA A 28 5.61 31.27 42.00
N PHE A 29 6.78 31.91 41.89
CA PHE A 29 7.45 32.08 40.60
C PHE A 29 7.94 30.75 40.02
N GLY A 30 8.48 29.86 40.87
CA GLY A 30 8.87 28.51 40.48
C GLY A 30 7.68 27.69 39.98
N ILE A 31 6.55 27.73 40.70
CA ILE A 31 5.30 27.08 40.26
C ILE A 31 4.82 27.67 38.94
N ALA A 32 4.77 28.99 38.81
CA ALA A 32 4.35 29.65 37.57
C ALA A 32 5.25 29.26 36.38
N PHE A 33 6.57 29.18 36.58
CA PHE A 33 7.52 28.75 35.56
C PHE A 33 7.33 27.27 35.18
N MET A 34 7.12 26.39 36.16
CA MET A 34 6.86 24.97 35.89
C MET A 34 5.54 24.78 35.14
N VAL A 35 4.46 25.44 35.57
CA VAL A 35 3.15 25.38 34.91
C VAL A 35 3.23 25.96 33.49
N GLY A 36 3.88 27.12 33.32
CA GLY A 36 4.07 27.74 32.01
C GLY A 36 4.93 26.88 31.08
N GLY A 37 6.02 26.30 31.59
CA GLY A 37 6.87 25.39 30.83
C GLY A 37 6.12 24.12 30.40
N PHE A 38 5.34 23.52 31.30
CA PHE A 38 4.52 22.36 30.97
C PHE A 38 3.47 22.67 29.89
N GLN A 39 2.75 23.79 30.02
CA GLN A 39 1.79 24.22 28.99
C GLN A 39 2.46 24.48 27.64
N MET A 40 3.65 25.09 27.65
CA MET A 40 4.40 25.34 26.42
C MET A 40 4.83 24.03 25.76
N ILE A 41 5.28 23.04 26.53
CA ILE A 41 5.64 21.71 26.01
C ILE A 41 4.43 21.07 25.33
N GLN A 42 3.30 20.98 26.04
CA GLN A 42 2.07 20.39 25.52
C GLN A 42 1.59 21.10 24.25
N TRP A 43 1.66 22.43 24.22
CA TRP A 43 1.31 23.19 23.02
C TRP A 43 2.22 22.88 21.82
N THR A 44 3.53 22.75 22.04
CA THR A 44 4.49 22.41 20.96
C THR A 44 4.37 21.00 20.40
N GLU A 45 3.43 20.20 20.89
CA GLU A 45 3.10 18.85 20.42
C GLU A 45 1.76 18.81 19.65
N THR A 46 1.07 19.96 19.54
CA THR A 46 -0.24 20.06 18.88
C THR A 46 -0.13 20.35 17.38
N ALA A 47 -1.22 20.06 16.66
CA ALA A 47 -1.41 20.45 15.26
C ALA A 47 -1.33 21.99 15.07
N ASP A 48 -1.82 22.79 16.03
CA ASP A 48 -1.74 24.26 15.98
C ASP A 48 -0.28 24.76 15.93
N PHE A 49 0.60 24.15 16.72
CA PHE A 49 2.02 24.49 16.67
C PHE A 49 2.67 24.05 15.35
N CYS A 50 2.46 22.80 14.96
CA CYS A 50 3.06 22.24 13.74
C CYS A 50 2.59 22.98 12.48
N GLY A 51 1.34 23.43 12.46
CA GLY A 51 0.75 24.22 11.37
C GLY A 51 1.18 25.66 11.25
N ARG A 52 2.08 26.13 12.12
CA ARG A 52 2.76 27.40 11.89
C ARG A 52 3.78 27.32 10.75
N CYS A 53 4.17 26.12 10.36
CA CYS A 53 5.06 25.88 9.23
C CYS A 53 4.23 25.54 7.98
N HIS A 54 4.42 26.29 6.90
CA HIS A 54 3.70 26.06 5.63
C HIS A 54 3.98 24.68 5.00
N THR A 55 5.14 24.08 5.30
CA THR A 55 5.53 22.73 4.84
C THR A 55 4.66 21.62 5.41
N MET A 56 3.93 21.86 6.51
CA MET A 56 3.06 20.89 7.16
C MET A 56 1.60 20.93 6.66
N GLY A 57 1.28 21.81 5.72
CA GLY A 57 -0.09 22.02 5.24
C GLY A 57 -0.85 20.74 4.84
N PRO A 58 -0.27 19.88 3.98
CA PRO A 58 -0.92 18.65 3.55
C PRO A 58 -1.19 17.67 4.70
N GLU A 59 -0.20 17.47 5.57
CA GLU A 59 -0.33 16.55 6.71
C GLU A 59 -1.34 17.04 7.74
N LEU A 60 -1.49 18.35 7.93
CA LEU A 60 -2.52 18.91 8.80
C LEU A 60 -3.91 18.74 8.24
N ALA A 61 -4.08 18.95 6.93
CA ALA A 61 -5.36 18.71 6.28
C ALA A 61 -5.74 17.22 6.37
N ALA A 62 -4.78 16.33 6.13
CA ALA A 62 -4.98 14.88 6.23
C ALA A 62 -5.24 14.41 7.68
N HIS A 63 -4.52 14.97 8.67
CA HIS A 63 -4.76 14.73 10.10
C HIS A 63 -6.17 15.18 10.52
N ALA A 64 -6.54 16.41 10.16
CA ALA A 64 -7.85 16.98 10.52
C ALA A 64 -9.02 16.22 9.88
N ALA A 65 -8.83 15.65 8.70
CA ALA A 65 -9.83 14.82 8.02
C ALA A 65 -9.78 13.33 8.43
N GLY A 66 -8.71 12.92 9.12
CA GLY A 66 -8.42 11.53 9.45
C GLY A 66 -9.07 11.05 10.75
N PRO A 67 -8.98 9.73 11.04
CA PRO A 67 -9.54 9.13 12.25
C PRO A 67 -8.81 9.56 13.54
N HIS A 68 -7.61 10.15 13.41
CA HIS A 68 -6.77 10.59 14.53
C HIS A 68 -6.80 12.12 14.73
N SER A 69 -7.80 12.83 14.20
CA SER A 69 -7.90 14.30 14.26
C SER A 69 -7.86 14.89 15.68
N GLU A 70 -8.26 14.11 16.69
CA GLU A 70 -8.27 14.50 18.10
C GLU A 70 -7.00 14.09 18.87
N VAL A 71 -6.08 13.37 18.24
CA VAL A 71 -4.80 12.94 18.82
C VAL A 71 -3.74 13.97 18.47
N SER A 72 -2.92 14.38 19.45
CA SER A 72 -1.85 15.35 19.20
C SER A 72 -0.73 14.75 18.35
N CYS A 73 -0.02 15.57 17.57
CA CYS A 73 1.10 15.12 16.75
C CYS A 73 2.18 14.45 17.62
N GLY A 74 2.43 15.00 18.82
CA GLY A 74 3.44 14.49 19.74
C GLY A 74 3.15 13.09 20.28
N GLU A 75 1.89 12.67 20.34
CA GLU A 75 1.56 11.30 20.78
C GLU A 75 2.04 10.21 19.82
N CYS A 76 2.27 10.57 18.54
CA CYS A 76 2.83 9.65 17.53
C CYS A 76 4.29 9.98 17.17
N HIS A 77 4.69 11.25 17.16
CA HIS A 77 6.00 11.70 16.67
C HIS A 77 7.04 11.99 17.78
N VAL A 78 6.66 11.93 19.06
CA VAL A 78 7.59 12.17 20.18
C VAL A 78 7.68 10.93 21.05
N GLU A 79 8.89 10.36 21.13
CA GLU A 79 9.18 9.20 21.98
C GLU A 79 8.85 9.53 23.44
N PRO A 80 8.16 8.64 24.18
CA PRO A 80 7.81 8.88 25.56
C PRO A 80 9.04 9.14 26.46
N GLY A 81 8.84 9.95 27.49
CA GLY A 81 9.86 10.24 28.49
C GLY A 81 10.77 11.42 28.14
N VAL A 82 11.67 11.75 29.07
CA VAL A 82 12.49 12.97 28.99
C VAL A 82 13.50 12.90 27.85
N SER A 83 14.09 11.73 27.60
CA SER A 83 15.04 11.52 26.50
C SER A 83 14.41 11.75 25.14
N GLY A 84 13.24 11.15 24.90
CA GLY A 84 12.49 11.31 23.66
C GLY A 84 12.08 12.76 23.41
N TRP A 85 11.60 13.45 24.46
CA TRP A 85 11.34 14.89 24.38
C TRP A 85 12.58 15.71 24.00
N ILE A 86 13.75 15.46 24.62
CA ILE A 86 14.99 16.18 24.27
C ILE A 86 15.37 15.92 22.81
N LYS A 87 15.35 14.66 22.36
CA LYS A 87 15.62 14.29 20.96
C LYS A 87 14.69 15.04 20.01
N ALA A 88 13.38 15.02 20.29
CA ALA A 88 12.38 15.70 19.47
C ALA A 88 12.62 17.21 19.37
N LYS A 89 13.01 17.89 20.46
CA LYS A 89 13.31 19.33 20.41
C LYS A 89 14.60 19.66 19.66
N ILE A 90 15.61 18.79 19.74
CA ILE A 90 16.84 18.93 18.92
C ILE A 90 16.50 18.76 17.44
N ASN A 91 15.75 17.71 17.08
CA ASN A 91 15.31 17.45 15.71
C ASN A 91 14.43 18.59 15.17
N GLY A 92 13.46 19.06 15.96
CA GLY A 92 12.63 20.22 15.59
C GLY A 92 13.44 21.51 15.42
N THR A 93 14.52 21.70 16.17
CA THR A 93 15.43 22.84 15.97
C THR A 93 16.18 22.73 14.64
N ARG A 94 16.63 21.52 14.28
CA ARG A 94 17.25 21.26 12.97
C ARG A 94 16.27 21.55 11.83
N GLN A 95 15.05 21.03 11.92
CA GLN A 95 13.99 21.29 10.94
C GLN A 95 13.67 22.78 10.82
N LEU A 96 13.62 23.51 11.94
CA LEU A 96 13.44 24.96 11.93
C LEU A 96 14.56 25.67 11.17
N VAL A 97 15.82 25.24 11.34
CA VAL A 97 16.96 25.79 10.59
C VAL A 97 16.82 25.46 9.10
N GLU A 98 16.43 24.24 8.74
CA GLU A 98 16.20 23.81 7.34
C GLU A 98 15.09 24.65 6.68
N ILE A 99 13.98 24.89 7.38
CA ILE A 99 12.88 25.76 6.93
C ILE A 99 13.35 27.21 6.75
N VAL A 100 14.05 27.77 7.74
CA VAL A 100 14.54 29.16 7.69
C VAL A 100 15.58 29.37 6.57
N THR A 101 16.40 28.35 6.29
CA THR A 101 17.43 28.41 5.26
C THR A 101 16.95 27.94 3.89
N GLY A 102 15.75 27.35 3.79
CA GLY A 102 15.21 26.78 2.56
C GLY A 102 16.01 25.57 2.06
N THR A 103 16.60 24.79 2.96
CA THR A 103 17.48 23.65 2.63
C THR A 103 16.80 22.29 2.76
N PHE A 104 15.49 22.26 3.02
CA PHE A 104 14.72 21.03 3.11
C PHE A 104 14.45 20.42 1.71
N PRO A 105 14.33 19.09 1.61
CA PRO A 105 14.01 18.41 0.36
C PRO A 105 12.52 18.56 -0.04
N GLU A 106 12.28 18.52 -1.35
CA GLU A 106 10.95 18.55 -1.96
C GLU A 106 10.85 17.40 -2.99
N PRO A 107 10.06 16.34 -2.75
CA PRO A 107 9.19 16.13 -1.57
C PRO A 107 9.99 15.81 -0.30
N ILE A 108 9.33 15.96 0.86
CA ILE A 108 9.91 15.55 2.15
C ILE A 108 10.02 14.02 2.13
N PRO A 109 11.19 13.41 2.36
CA PRO A 109 11.32 11.97 2.40
C PRO A 109 10.50 11.39 3.55
N PRO A 110 10.08 10.12 3.48
CA PRO A 110 9.49 9.45 4.63
C PRO A 110 10.50 9.52 5.79
N PRO A 111 10.03 9.62 7.04
CA PRO A 111 10.95 9.55 8.17
C PRO A 111 11.73 8.25 8.10
N GLU A 112 13.05 8.31 8.33
CA GLU A 112 13.86 7.11 8.52
C GLU A 112 13.20 6.27 9.65
N HIS A 113 13.08 4.96 9.48
CA HIS A 113 12.31 4.10 10.39
C HIS A 113 12.78 4.20 11.86
N ASP A 114 14.03 4.59 12.10
CA ASP A 114 14.64 4.84 13.42
C ASP A 114 14.36 6.24 14.00
N SER A 115 13.80 7.14 13.19
CA SER A 115 13.45 8.52 13.58
C SER A 115 12.04 8.64 14.15
N LEU A 116 11.20 7.61 13.96
CA LEU A 116 9.90 7.48 14.62
C LEU A 116 10.04 6.71 15.94
N PRO A 117 9.21 7.02 16.95
CA PRO A 117 9.15 6.20 18.16
C PRO A 117 8.66 4.78 17.82
N ASP A 118 9.01 3.79 18.66
CA ASP A 118 8.53 2.41 18.48
C ASP A 118 7.00 2.38 18.44
N SER A 119 6.44 1.67 17.44
CA SER A 119 5.00 1.49 17.27
C SER A 119 4.30 0.88 18.51
N LYS A 120 5.02 0.14 19.35
CA LYS A 120 4.52 -0.39 20.64
C LYS A 120 4.26 0.72 21.65
N ASP A 121 5.09 1.77 21.62
CA ASP A 121 5.02 2.92 22.53
C ASP A 121 4.13 4.06 21.99
N THR A 122 3.67 3.96 20.73
CA THR A 122 2.73 4.90 20.11
C THR A 122 1.39 4.22 19.84
N CYS A 123 1.30 3.40 18.78
CA CYS A 123 0.09 2.69 18.37
C CYS A 123 -0.42 1.76 19.47
N GLY A 124 0.48 0.98 20.09
CA GLY A 124 0.18 -0.02 21.11
C GLY A 124 -0.46 0.53 22.39
N ARG A 125 -0.37 1.86 22.62
CA ARG A 125 -1.04 2.52 23.75
C ARG A 125 -2.56 2.58 23.60
N CYS A 126 -3.04 2.60 22.35
CA CYS A 126 -4.46 2.72 22.01
C CYS A 126 -4.99 1.48 21.27
N HIS A 127 -4.13 0.75 20.56
CA HIS A 127 -4.49 -0.40 19.73
C HIS A 127 -3.81 -1.69 20.23
N ASP A 128 -4.59 -2.57 20.87
CA ASP A 128 -4.10 -3.88 21.33
C ASP A 128 -4.14 -4.91 20.19
N VAL A 129 -3.00 -5.11 19.54
CA VAL A 129 -2.85 -6.07 18.42
C VAL A 129 -3.11 -7.52 18.81
N ALA A 130 -2.98 -7.86 20.11
CA ALA A 130 -3.22 -9.22 20.59
C ALA A 130 -4.73 -9.53 20.73
N ARG A 131 -5.61 -8.53 20.60
CA ARG A 131 -7.06 -8.66 20.77
C ARG A 131 -7.85 -8.21 19.54
N ILE A 132 -7.23 -8.23 18.36
CA ILE A 132 -7.89 -7.82 17.13
C ILE A 132 -8.88 -8.89 16.68
N ASP A 133 -10.02 -8.43 16.17
CA ASP A 133 -11.03 -9.31 15.58
C ASP A 133 -10.41 -10.18 14.48
N PRO A 134 -10.72 -11.48 14.49
CA PRO A 134 -10.06 -12.43 13.60
C PRO A 134 -10.46 -12.27 12.14
N SER A 135 -11.55 -11.59 11.87
CA SER A 135 -12.09 -11.43 10.53
C SER A 135 -12.89 -10.15 10.45
N ASN A 136 -12.53 -9.29 9.50
CA ASN A 136 -13.20 -8.02 9.25
C ASN A 136 -13.80 -8.04 7.84
N LEU A 137 -15.11 -7.80 7.74
CA LEU A 137 -15.75 -7.55 6.45
C LEU A 137 -15.39 -6.14 5.99
N VAL A 138 -14.62 -6.05 4.92
CA VAL A 138 -14.34 -4.79 4.24
C VAL A 138 -15.28 -4.69 3.05
N THR A 139 -16.20 -3.73 3.11
CA THR A 139 -17.07 -3.41 1.99
C THR A 139 -16.60 -2.13 1.31
N ARG A 140 -16.54 -2.15 -0.01
CA ARG A 140 -16.22 -0.98 -0.83
C ARG A 140 -17.26 -0.84 -1.92
N LEU A 141 -17.76 0.38 -2.08
CA LEU A 141 -18.43 0.76 -3.31
C LEU A 141 -17.38 1.36 -4.23
N GLN A 142 -17.34 0.90 -5.47
CA GLN A 142 -16.44 1.43 -6.49
C GLN A 142 -17.18 1.62 -7.80
N PHE A 143 -16.61 2.43 -8.68
CA PHE A 143 -17.10 2.67 -10.03
C PHE A 143 -16.01 2.28 -11.02
N THR A 144 -16.38 1.54 -12.07
CA THR A 144 -15.48 1.22 -13.18
C THR A 144 -15.17 2.44 -14.03
N GLU A 145 -14.10 2.37 -14.81
CA GLU A 145 -13.64 3.45 -15.70
C GLU A 145 -14.27 3.37 -17.11
N ASP A 146 -15.40 2.67 -17.24
CA ASP A 146 -16.22 2.55 -18.44
C ASP A 146 -17.13 3.76 -18.66
N GLU A 147 -17.84 3.80 -19.80
CA GLU A 147 -18.71 4.92 -20.14
C GLU A 147 -19.81 5.14 -19.10
N SER A 148 -20.42 4.05 -18.62
CA SER A 148 -21.50 4.08 -17.64
C SER A 148 -21.06 4.36 -16.21
N ASN A 149 -19.75 4.38 -15.92
CA ASN A 149 -19.21 4.36 -14.57
C ASN A 149 -19.92 3.26 -13.75
N THR A 150 -19.85 2.01 -14.20
CA THR A 150 -20.64 0.92 -13.63
C THR A 150 -20.36 0.78 -12.13
N ARG A 151 -21.42 0.96 -11.34
CA ARG A 151 -21.38 0.85 -9.88
C ARG A 151 -21.19 -0.61 -9.48
N GLN A 152 -20.09 -0.89 -8.80
CA GLN A 152 -19.75 -2.19 -8.24
C GLN A 152 -19.71 -2.12 -6.71
N PHE A 153 -20.11 -3.23 -6.09
CA PHE A 153 -20.00 -3.41 -4.65
C PHE A 153 -19.10 -4.61 -4.37
N VAL A 154 -17.97 -4.35 -3.74
CA VAL A 154 -17.00 -5.37 -3.35
C VAL A 154 -17.13 -5.60 -1.85
N GLY A 155 -17.44 -6.83 -1.44
CA GLY A 155 -17.44 -7.26 -0.05
C GLY A 155 -16.41 -8.35 0.13
N LEU A 156 -15.34 -8.07 0.88
CA LEU A 156 -14.25 -9.02 1.07
C LEU A 156 -13.90 -9.14 2.56
N MET A 157 -13.84 -10.36 3.05
CA MET A 157 -13.36 -10.61 4.41
C MET A 157 -11.83 -10.55 4.40
N VAL A 158 -11.27 -9.75 5.29
CA VAL A 158 -9.83 -9.72 5.58
C VAL A 158 -9.62 -10.42 6.93
N ARG A 159 -8.43 -11.00 7.14
CA ARG A 159 -8.01 -11.62 8.41
C ARG A 159 -6.97 -10.78 9.14
N PRO A 160 -7.34 -9.68 9.83
CA PRO A 160 -6.37 -8.91 10.60
C PRO A 160 -5.77 -9.71 11.76
N GLY A 161 -6.61 -10.43 12.51
CA GLY A 161 -6.19 -11.34 13.59
C GLY A 161 -6.39 -12.81 13.25
N SER A 162 -6.11 -13.71 14.20
CA SER A 162 -6.47 -15.13 14.10
C SER A 162 -7.71 -15.44 14.94
N SER A 163 -8.62 -16.26 14.42
CA SER A 163 -9.81 -16.75 15.14
C SER A 163 -9.48 -17.83 16.17
N ASP A 164 -8.26 -18.33 16.16
CA ASP A 164 -7.77 -19.32 17.10
C ASP A 164 -6.71 -18.69 18.01
N ILE A 165 -7.04 -18.60 19.30
CA ILE A 165 -6.17 -18.05 20.35
C ILE A 165 -4.89 -18.92 20.51
N LEU A 166 -4.93 -20.17 20.03
CA LEU A 166 -3.82 -21.11 20.04
C LEU A 166 -3.02 -21.13 18.73
N ASP A 167 -3.55 -20.55 17.64
CA ASP A 167 -2.86 -20.42 16.36
C ASP A 167 -2.83 -18.95 15.90
N THR A 168 -1.98 -18.16 16.55
CA THR A 168 -1.72 -16.75 16.20
C THR A 168 -0.97 -16.58 14.87
N SER A 169 -0.72 -17.65 14.11
CA SER A 169 0.14 -17.64 12.91
C SER A 169 -0.55 -17.30 11.59
N ARG A 170 -1.87 -17.09 11.60
CA ARG A 170 -2.70 -17.02 10.36
C ARG A 170 -3.48 -15.72 10.15
N GLY A 171 -3.02 -14.61 10.72
CA GLY A 171 -3.59 -13.27 10.51
C GLY A 171 -2.52 -12.27 10.08
N VAL A 172 -2.89 -11.19 9.41
CA VAL A 172 -1.94 -10.18 8.89
C VAL A 172 -1.08 -9.58 10.01
N HIS A 173 -1.60 -9.41 11.23
CA HIS A 173 -0.80 -8.91 12.36
C HIS A 173 0.26 -9.89 12.88
N TRP A 174 0.34 -11.11 12.34
CA TRP A 174 1.46 -12.01 12.62
C TRP A 174 2.82 -11.30 12.43
N HIS A 175 2.93 -10.42 11.44
CA HIS A 175 4.13 -9.66 11.11
C HIS A 175 4.64 -8.74 12.23
N VAL A 176 3.77 -8.27 13.12
CA VAL A 176 4.16 -7.40 14.27
C VAL A 176 4.10 -8.12 15.61
N LEU A 177 3.55 -9.34 15.62
CA LEU A 177 3.52 -10.25 16.77
C LEU A 177 4.72 -11.22 16.76
N ARG A 178 5.41 -11.33 15.63
CA ARG A 178 6.66 -12.06 15.46
C ARG A 178 7.79 -11.12 15.11
N ASP A 179 8.99 -11.66 15.21
CA ASP A 179 10.20 -10.99 14.80
C ASP A 179 10.40 -11.28 13.30
N VAL A 180 10.07 -10.26 12.50
CA VAL A 180 10.23 -10.24 11.05
C VAL A 180 11.11 -9.06 10.69
N GLU A 181 12.21 -9.32 10.02
CA GLU A 181 13.14 -8.32 9.51
C GLU A 181 13.18 -8.41 7.99
N TYR A 182 13.44 -7.29 7.33
CA TYR A 182 13.61 -7.27 5.89
C TYR A 182 14.70 -6.30 5.47
N TRP A 183 15.21 -6.47 4.25
CA TRP A 183 16.20 -5.60 3.63
C TRP A 183 15.63 -5.01 2.36
N ALA A 184 15.76 -3.69 2.23
CA ALA A 184 15.35 -2.95 1.06
C ALA A 184 16.38 -1.86 0.74
N GLU A 185 16.57 -1.58 -0.55
CA GLU A 185 17.41 -0.46 -1.01
C GLU A 185 16.61 0.86 -1.03
N ASP A 186 15.32 0.80 -1.37
CA ASP A 186 14.50 1.99 -1.53
C ASP A 186 13.95 2.52 -0.18
N PRO A 187 13.92 3.86 0.03
CA PRO A 187 13.45 4.45 1.30
C PRO A 187 11.97 4.19 1.65
N PHE A 188 11.17 3.73 0.69
CA PHE A 188 9.76 3.38 0.90
C PHE A 188 9.56 1.87 1.11
N ALA A 189 10.64 1.09 1.05
CA ALA A 189 10.66 -0.35 1.08
C ALA A 189 9.60 -0.96 0.15
N GLN A 190 9.44 -0.46 -1.08
CA GLN A 190 8.54 -1.04 -2.07
C GLN A 190 9.11 -2.28 -2.76
N GLU A 191 10.43 -2.41 -2.78
CA GLU A 191 11.16 -3.57 -3.29
C GLU A 191 11.96 -4.20 -2.15
N ILE A 192 11.55 -5.39 -1.72
CA ILE A 192 12.16 -6.10 -0.61
C ILE A 192 13.04 -7.21 -1.19
N ALA A 193 14.33 -7.18 -0.85
CA ALA A 193 15.33 -8.08 -1.41
C ALA A 193 15.50 -9.36 -0.57
N LEU A 194 15.30 -9.25 0.74
CA LEU A 194 15.50 -10.33 1.70
C LEU A 194 14.53 -10.17 2.86
N VAL A 195 14.02 -11.30 3.38
CA VAL A 195 13.13 -11.35 4.54
C VAL A 195 13.62 -12.43 5.50
N ASP A 196 13.83 -12.05 6.75
CA ASP A 196 14.09 -12.97 7.85
C ASP A 196 12.84 -13.06 8.74
N ALA A 197 12.36 -14.29 8.96
CA ALA A 197 11.24 -14.58 9.85
C ALA A 197 11.65 -15.53 10.98
N THR A 198 11.67 -15.03 12.21
CA THR A 198 12.07 -15.80 13.39
C THR A 198 10.87 -16.53 14.00
N ALA A 199 10.94 -17.86 14.04
CA ALA A 199 9.96 -18.73 14.66
C ALA A 199 10.03 -18.68 16.20
N PRO A 200 8.98 -19.14 16.92
CA PRO A 200 8.95 -19.11 18.39
C PRO A 200 10.06 -19.93 19.07
N ASP A 201 10.62 -20.92 18.38
CA ASP A 201 11.73 -21.75 18.85
C ASP A 201 13.11 -21.13 18.57
N GLY A 202 13.14 -19.93 17.97
CA GLY A 202 14.36 -19.21 17.59
C GLY A 202 14.89 -19.58 16.21
N THR A 203 14.24 -20.49 15.47
CA THR A 203 14.64 -20.82 14.09
C THR A 203 14.36 -19.65 13.17
N ILE A 204 15.37 -19.18 12.43
CA ILE A 204 15.22 -18.15 11.41
C ILE A 204 14.93 -18.82 10.06
N ARG A 205 13.89 -18.35 9.38
CA ARG A 205 13.62 -18.67 7.98
C ARG A 205 13.94 -17.45 7.13
N GLU A 206 14.93 -17.59 6.29
CA GLU A 206 15.41 -16.54 5.39
C GLU A 206 14.83 -16.76 3.99
N TYR A 207 14.31 -15.71 3.37
CA TYR A 207 13.75 -15.72 2.03
C TYR A 207 14.41 -14.63 1.19
N ILE A 208 14.91 -15.00 0.01
CA ILE A 208 15.54 -14.08 -0.94
C ILE A 208 14.61 -13.85 -2.14
N ASP A 209 14.48 -12.61 -2.56
CA ASP A 209 13.76 -12.27 -3.78
C ASP A 209 14.45 -12.83 -5.02
N GLN A 210 13.65 -13.24 -6.00
CA GLN A 210 14.12 -13.91 -7.20
C GLN A 210 15.09 -13.08 -8.04
N ASP A 211 14.92 -11.75 -8.05
CA ASP A 211 15.72 -10.85 -8.89
C ASP A 211 17.11 -10.62 -8.29
N GLN A 212 17.32 -11.01 -7.03
CA GLN A 212 18.61 -10.94 -6.35
C GLN A 212 19.47 -12.21 -6.55
N ILE A 213 18.88 -13.30 -7.02
CA ILE A 213 19.56 -14.60 -7.10
C ILE A 213 20.50 -14.64 -8.30
N ARG A 214 21.81 -14.70 -8.04
CA ARG A 214 22.81 -14.93 -9.11
C ARG A 214 23.00 -16.42 -9.40
N ILE A 215 23.07 -17.24 -8.35
CA ILE A 215 23.29 -18.70 -8.44
C ILE A 215 22.37 -19.39 -7.42
N ALA A 216 21.38 -20.14 -7.91
CA ALA A 216 20.37 -20.77 -7.07
C ALA A 216 20.95 -21.79 -6.06
N GLU A 217 22.03 -22.48 -6.44
CA GLU A 217 22.68 -23.49 -5.60
C GLU A 217 23.60 -22.89 -4.51
N ASP A 218 23.92 -21.60 -4.59
CA ASP A 218 24.73 -20.89 -3.60
C ASP A 218 24.41 -19.38 -3.61
N VAL A 219 23.42 -18.98 -2.83
CA VAL A 219 23.00 -17.58 -2.65
C VAL A 219 23.70 -16.90 -1.48
N THR A 220 24.65 -17.58 -0.83
CA THR A 220 25.41 -17.01 0.29
C THR A 220 26.05 -15.65 -0.06
N PRO A 221 26.72 -15.49 -1.22
CA PRO A 221 27.28 -14.20 -1.61
C PRO A 221 26.22 -13.11 -1.86
N ASP A 222 25.05 -13.49 -2.37
CA ASP A 222 23.92 -12.59 -2.63
C ASP A 222 23.38 -12.03 -1.30
N VAL A 223 23.15 -12.93 -0.34
CA VAL A 223 22.68 -12.57 1.02
C VAL A 223 23.70 -11.69 1.76
N GLU A 224 24.99 -12.03 1.70
CA GLU A 224 26.04 -11.23 2.34
C GLU A 224 26.14 -9.82 1.76
N GLU A 225 25.98 -9.67 0.45
CA GLU A 225 25.94 -8.38 -0.25
C GLU A 225 24.72 -7.56 0.16
N ILE A 226 23.52 -8.15 0.11
CA ILE A 226 22.27 -7.51 0.57
C ILE A 226 22.39 -7.01 2.01
N LYS A 227 22.86 -7.86 2.93
CA LYS A 227 22.98 -7.51 4.36
C LYS A 227 24.06 -6.46 4.62
N ALA A 228 25.04 -6.30 3.73
CA ALA A 228 26.10 -5.29 3.84
C ALA A 228 25.69 -3.93 3.24
N GLU A 229 24.89 -3.92 2.19
CA GLU A 229 24.60 -2.73 1.39
C GLU A 229 23.21 -2.13 1.63
N MET A 230 22.21 -2.97 1.94
CA MET A 230 20.82 -2.55 2.10
C MET A 230 20.45 -2.27 3.55
N GLN A 231 19.43 -1.43 3.74
CA GLN A 231 18.95 -1.10 5.09
C GLN A 231 18.17 -2.28 5.68
N GLN A 232 18.64 -2.79 6.81
CA GLN A 232 17.86 -3.71 7.64
C GLN A 232 16.74 -2.94 8.35
N VAL A 233 15.51 -3.45 8.24
CA VAL A 233 14.33 -2.87 8.89
C VAL A 233 13.59 -3.96 9.64
N GLN A 234 13.34 -3.71 10.92
CA GLN A 234 12.38 -4.52 11.68
C GLN A 234 10.97 -4.15 11.25
N MET A 235 10.17 -5.14 10.87
CA MET A 235 8.74 -4.95 10.56
C MET A 235 7.98 -4.45 11.81
N THR A 236 7.31 -3.33 11.65
CA THR A 236 6.49 -2.67 12.68
C THR A 236 5.08 -2.35 12.14
N CYS A 237 4.25 -1.70 12.96
CA CYS A 237 2.95 -1.23 12.49
C CYS A 237 3.09 -0.23 11.33
N TYR A 238 4.17 0.57 11.29
CA TYR A 238 4.37 1.61 10.29
C TYR A 238 4.52 1.04 8.88
N ASP A 239 5.12 -0.14 8.72
CA ASP A 239 5.40 -0.73 7.41
C ASP A 239 4.14 -1.07 6.61
N CYS A 240 3.02 -1.33 7.32
CA CYS A 240 1.71 -1.59 6.72
C CYS A 240 0.74 -0.42 6.89
N HIS A 241 0.79 0.26 8.04
CA HIS A 241 -0.09 1.39 8.39
C HIS A 241 0.61 2.75 8.19
N ASN A 242 1.44 2.86 7.14
CA ASN A 242 2.36 3.99 6.91
C ASN A 242 1.68 5.36 6.72
N ARG A 243 0.36 5.40 6.53
CA ARG A 243 -0.41 6.64 6.32
C ARG A 243 -1.58 6.83 7.29
N VAL A 244 -1.76 6.00 8.33
CA VAL A 244 -2.99 6.02 9.14
C VAL A 244 -3.13 7.24 10.05
N GLY A 245 -2.02 7.87 10.46
CA GLY A 245 -2.05 9.05 11.33
C GLY A 245 -2.64 10.29 10.65
N HIS A 246 -2.23 10.51 9.40
CA HIS A 246 -2.66 11.60 8.54
C HIS A 246 -2.88 11.05 7.12
N PRO A 247 -4.01 10.38 6.87
CA PRO A 247 -4.25 9.66 5.62
C PRO A 247 -4.50 10.63 4.47
N ILE A 248 -3.47 10.89 3.68
CA ILE A 248 -3.61 11.58 2.40
C ILE A 248 -4.59 10.76 1.55
N SER A 249 -5.60 11.43 1.01
CA SER A 249 -6.69 10.76 0.29
C SER A 249 -6.14 9.99 -0.92
N ASN A 250 -6.69 8.80 -1.18
CA ASN A 250 -6.38 8.05 -2.39
C ASN A 250 -7.35 8.52 -3.49
N PRO A 251 -6.87 8.93 -4.68
CA PRO A 251 -7.72 9.41 -5.76
C PRO A 251 -8.89 8.49 -6.12
N ARG A 252 -8.65 7.18 -6.20
CA ARG A 252 -9.68 6.18 -6.53
C ARG A 252 -10.79 6.23 -5.49
N ARG A 253 -10.42 6.13 -4.21
CA ARG A 253 -11.36 6.11 -3.08
C ARG A 253 -12.11 7.43 -2.94
N GLY A 254 -11.42 8.57 -3.09
CA GLY A 254 -12.04 9.89 -3.04
C GLY A 254 -13.09 10.07 -4.14
N LEU A 255 -12.73 9.71 -5.37
CA LEU A 255 -13.63 9.80 -6.52
C LEU A 255 -14.81 8.83 -6.42
N ASP A 256 -14.59 7.60 -5.94
CA ASP A 256 -15.68 6.64 -5.67
C ASP A 256 -16.63 7.14 -4.58
N ALA A 257 -16.10 7.77 -3.54
CA ALA A 257 -16.90 8.36 -2.47
C ALA A 257 -17.76 9.53 -2.99
N ASP A 258 -17.21 10.39 -3.85
CA ASP A 258 -17.93 11.51 -4.46
C ASP A 258 -19.02 11.06 -5.44
N LEU A 259 -18.73 10.05 -6.26
CA LEU A 259 -19.73 9.40 -7.14
C LEU A 259 -20.83 8.73 -6.32
N SER A 260 -20.47 8.01 -5.26
CA SER A 260 -21.43 7.36 -4.37
C SER A 260 -22.33 8.36 -3.65
N ALA A 261 -21.79 9.50 -3.25
CA ALA A 261 -22.50 10.53 -2.50
C ALA A 261 -23.33 11.45 -3.42
N GLY A 262 -23.23 11.30 -4.74
CA GLY A 262 -23.86 12.18 -5.72
C GLY A 262 -23.26 13.58 -5.75
N ARG A 263 -22.05 13.78 -5.20
CA ARG A 263 -21.28 15.02 -5.37
C ARG A 263 -20.75 15.16 -6.80
N ILE A 264 -20.53 14.02 -7.46
CA ILE A 264 -20.27 13.91 -8.89
C ILE A 264 -21.41 13.07 -9.50
N ASP A 265 -22.08 13.59 -10.52
CA ASP A 265 -23.14 12.86 -11.23
C ASP A 265 -22.52 11.68 -12.01
N ALA A 266 -22.71 10.47 -11.48
CA ALA A 266 -22.19 9.23 -12.07
C ALA A 266 -22.76 8.88 -13.45
N SER A 267 -23.80 9.58 -13.91
CA SER A 267 -24.33 9.42 -15.27
C SER A 267 -23.61 10.27 -16.32
N LEU A 268 -22.59 11.05 -15.93
CA LEU A 268 -21.69 11.72 -16.87
C LEU A 268 -20.74 10.68 -17.51
N PRO A 269 -20.76 10.51 -18.85
CA PRO A 269 -19.97 9.48 -19.52
C PRO A 269 -18.46 9.56 -19.20
N TYR A 270 -17.87 8.44 -18.76
CA TYR A 270 -16.45 8.31 -18.43
C TYR A 270 -15.92 9.26 -17.32
N ILE A 271 -16.78 9.85 -16.49
CA ILE A 271 -16.32 10.79 -15.46
C ILE A 271 -15.35 10.14 -14.46
N LYS A 272 -15.51 8.84 -14.17
CA LYS A 272 -14.57 8.09 -13.34
C LYS A 272 -13.18 8.03 -13.99
N ARG A 273 -13.09 7.61 -15.26
CA ARG A 273 -11.83 7.53 -16.01
C ARG A 273 -11.14 8.89 -16.13
N GLU A 274 -11.88 9.92 -16.54
CA GLU A 274 -11.30 11.26 -16.71
C GLU A 274 -10.89 11.89 -15.38
N GLY A 275 -11.68 11.70 -14.32
CA GLY A 275 -11.31 12.12 -12.98
C GLY A 275 -10.02 11.44 -12.51
N MET A 276 -9.90 10.11 -12.70
CA MET A 276 -8.69 9.36 -12.36
C MET A 276 -7.46 9.86 -13.13
N ARG A 277 -7.61 10.13 -14.44
CA ARG A 277 -6.54 10.68 -15.28
C ARG A 277 -6.01 12.01 -14.74
N VAL A 278 -6.89 12.89 -14.29
CA VAL A 278 -6.51 14.17 -13.68
C VAL A 278 -5.87 13.97 -12.31
N LEU A 279 -6.51 13.20 -11.43
CA LEU A 279 -6.04 13.05 -10.04
C LEU A 279 -4.70 12.31 -9.91
N TRP A 280 -4.39 11.40 -10.84
CA TRP A 280 -3.10 10.70 -10.89
C TRP A 280 -2.04 11.42 -11.74
N GLY A 281 -2.39 12.56 -12.33
CA GLY A 281 -1.49 13.39 -13.12
C GLY A 281 -0.44 14.09 -12.26
N SER A 282 0.70 14.41 -12.88
CA SER A 282 1.73 15.26 -12.29
C SER A 282 1.69 16.63 -12.95
N TYR A 283 1.49 17.68 -12.15
CA TYR A 283 1.37 19.05 -12.63
C TYR A 283 2.37 19.96 -11.92
N PRO A 284 2.92 20.97 -12.61
CA PRO A 284 3.88 21.89 -12.01
C PRO A 284 3.26 22.84 -10.98
N THR A 285 1.97 23.17 -11.10
CA THR A 285 1.24 24.02 -10.15
C THR A 285 -0.21 23.55 -10.00
N VAL A 286 -0.90 24.02 -8.96
CA VAL A 286 -2.33 23.75 -8.77
C VAL A 286 -3.15 24.33 -9.93
N GLU A 287 -2.78 25.49 -10.46
CA GLU A 287 -3.47 26.12 -11.60
C GLU A 287 -3.31 25.29 -12.88
N ALA A 288 -2.18 24.60 -13.06
CA ALA A 288 -1.99 23.69 -14.18
C ALA A 288 -2.87 22.44 -14.06
N ALA A 289 -3.06 21.92 -12.84
CA ALA A 289 -3.98 20.83 -12.57
C ALA A 289 -5.45 21.26 -12.78
N ASP A 290 -5.81 22.46 -12.31
CA ASP A 290 -7.14 23.04 -12.54
C ASP A 290 -7.43 23.22 -14.03
N ALA A 291 -6.46 23.75 -14.78
CA ALA A 291 -6.58 23.91 -16.22
C ALA A 291 -6.71 22.56 -16.93
N GLU A 292 -6.12 21.48 -16.41
CA GLU A 292 -6.32 20.13 -16.93
C GLU A 292 -7.71 19.59 -16.59
N ALA A 293 -8.22 19.83 -15.38
CA ALA A 293 -9.59 19.49 -14.99
C ALA A 293 -10.62 20.25 -15.86
N ASP A 294 -10.38 21.53 -16.15
CA ASP A 294 -11.26 22.36 -16.98
C ASP A 294 -11.39 21.83 -18.42
N LYS A 295 -10.41 21.08 -18.93
CA LYS A 295 -10.50 20.45 -20.26
C LYS A 295 -11.61 19.40 -20.34
N LEU A 296 -12.12 18.88 -19.22
CA LEU A 296 -13.28 17.97 -19.24
C LEU A 296 -14.50 18.65 -19.87
N ALA A 297 -14.69 19.96 -19.70
CA ALA A 297 -15.79 20.68 -20.34
C ALA A 297 -15.69 20.60 -21.87
N ASN A 298 -14.49 20.80 -22.43
CA ASN A 298 -14.23 20.67 -23.86
C ASN A 298 -14.40 19.22 -24.35
N MET A 299 -14.00 18.24 -23.52
CA MET A 299 -14.21 16.82 -23.83
C MET A 299 -15.70 16.52 -24.00
N TYR A 300 -16.55 16.98 -23.07
CA TYR A 300 -17.99 16.81 -23.16
C TYR A 300 -18.59 17.60 -24.33
N GLU A 301 -18.15 18.84 -24.58
CA GLU A 301 -18.64 19.62 -25.72
C GLU A 301 -18.36 18.91 -27.05
N LEU A 302 -17.18 18.32 -27.20
CA LEU A 302 -16.74 17.68 -28.44
C LEU A 302 -17.31 16.27 -28.64
N HIS A 303 -17.30 15.43 -27.60
CA HIS A 303 -17.64 14.01 -27.72
C HIS A 303 -19.05 13.67 -27.23
N TYR A 304 -19.63 14.49 -26.34
CA TYR A 304 -20.97 14.28 -25.77
C TYR A 304 -21.80 15.57 -25.82
N PRO A 305 -22.03 16.18 -27.00
CA PRO A 305 -22.62 17.50 -27.12
C PRO A 305 -24.02 17.61 -26.54
N ASP A 306 -24.79 16.52 -26.51
CA ASP A 306 -26.11 16.49 -25.88
C ASP A 306 -26.01 16.50 -24.35
N VAL A 307 -25.05 15.78 -23.75
CA VAL A 307 -24.76 15.85 -22.31
C VAL A 307 -24.29 17.26 -21.94
N TYR A 308 -23.39 17.84 -22.74
CA TYR A 308 -22.90 19.21 -22.52
C TYR A 308 -24.03 20.25 -22.49
N LYS A 309 -25.02 20.15 -23.40
CA LYS A 309 -26.19 21.05 -23.44
C LYS A 309 -27.18 20.81 -22.31
N THR A 310 -27.38 19.56 -21.90
CA THR A 310 -28.45 19.18 -20.95
C THR A 310 -27.98 19.14 -19.50
N LYS A 311 -26.68 18.94 -19.26
CA LYS A 311 -26.07 18.80 -17.93
C LYS A 311 -24.88 19.75 -17.67
N PRO A 312 -24.92 21.04 -18.07
CA PRO A 312 -23.78 21.95 -17.86
C PRO A 312 -23.45 22.15 -16.38
N ALA A 313 -24.48 22.17 -15.51
CA ALA A 313 -24.28 22.28 -14.06
C ALA A 313 -23.54 21.07 -13.48
N ALA A 314 -23.96 19.85 -13.83
CA ALA A 314 -23.33 18.61 -13.34
C ALA A 314 -21.88 18.47 -13.83
N ILE A 315 -21.59 18.88 -15.07
CA ILE A 315 -20.21 18.92 -15.59
C ILE A 315 -19.35 19.87 -14.77
N ASN A 316 -19.83 21.10 -14.52
CA ASN A 316 -19.10 22.08 -13.73
C ASN A 316 -18.90 21.61 -12.28
N GLU A 317 -19.93 21.05 -11.65
CA GLU A 317 -19.82 20.48 -10.30
C GLU A 317 -18.78 19.35 -10.26
N ALA A 318 -18.78 18.46 -11.26
CA ALA A 318 -17.80 17.39 -11.35
C ALA A 318 -16.36 17.91 -11.49
N ILE A 319 -16.15 18.93 -12.33
CA ILE A 319 -14.85 19.59 -12.49
C ILE A 319 -14.38 20.20 -11.16
N GLU A 320 -15.26 20.93 -10.47
CA GLU A 320 -14.92 21.56 -9.19
C GLU A 320 -14.62 20.53 -8.09
N GLN A 321 -15.33 19.40 -8.06
CA GLN A 321 -15.00 18.30 -7.13
C GLN A 321 -13.67 17.63 -7.48
N ILE A 322 -13.36 17.41 -8.76
CA ILE A 322 -12.05 16.86 -9.16
C ILE A 322 -10.91 17.81 -8.74
N LYS A 323 -11.09 19.13 -8.91
CA LYS A 323 -10.15 20.17 -8.44
C LYS A 323 -9.95 20.13 -6.93
N LEU A 324 -11.03 19.94 -6.16
CA LEU A 324 -10.97 19.77 -4.71
C LEU A 324 -10.18 18.51 -4.34
N LEU A 325 -10.52 17.37 -4.93
CA LEU A 325 -9.84 16.09 -4.71
C LEU A 325 -8.35 16.17 -5.05
N TYR A 326 -7.95 16.88 -6.11
CA TYR A 326 -6.54 17.06 -6.45
C TYR A 326 -5.78 17.77 -5.32
N ARG A 327 -6.34 18.84 -4.76
CA ARG A 327 -5.74 19.59 -3.63
C ARG A 327 -5.63 18.77 -2.34
N LEU A 328 -6.44 17.72 -2.18
CA LEU A 328 -6.39 16.80 -1.03
C LEU A 328 -5.37 15.66 -1.20
N THR A 329 -4.81 15.50 -2.41
CA THR A 329 -3.97 14.34 -2.77
C THR A 329 -2.59 14.73 -3.31
N ALA A 330 -2.41 15.99 -3.72
CA ALA A 330 -1.18 16.50 -4.30
C ALA A 330 -0.84 17.91 -3.79
N THR A 331 0.45 18.22 -3.77
CA THR A 331 1.00 19.56 -3.46
C THR A 331 2.16 19.82 -4.41
N PRO A 332 1.88 20.41 -5.60
CA PRO A 332 2.87 20.64 -6.64
C PRO A 332 4.11 21.40 -6.20
N GLU A 333 3.95 22.38 -5.29
CA GLU A 333 5.04 23.18 -4.75
C GLU A 333 6.06 22.32 -3.99
N MET A 334 5.59 21.22 -3.38
CA MET A 334 6.42 20.24 -2.68
C MET A 334 6.76 19.04 -3.56
N LYS A 335 6.41 19.06 -4.85
CA LYS A 335 6.53 17.92 -5.78
C LYS A 335 5.84 16.65 -5.26
N VAL A 336 4.79 16.82 -4.47
CA VAL A 336 3.96 15.73 -3.95
C VAL A 336 2.81 15.49 -4.92
N THR A 337 2.64 14.24 -5.33
CA THR A 337 1.53 13.73 -6.11
C THR A 337 0.88 12.58 -5.36
N ALA A 338 -0.27 12.09 -5.85
CA ALA A 338 -0.90 10.91 -5.28
C ALA A 338 0.04 9.69 -5.19
N ARG A 339 1.05 9.59 -6.09
CA ARG A 339 2.05 8.51 -6.17
C ARG A 339 3.25 8.68 -5.24
N THR A 340 3.46 9.87 -4.68
CA THR A 340 4.75 10.22 -4.05
C THR A 340 5.03 9.42 -2.79
N TYR A 341 4.02 9.08 -2.00
CA TYR A 341 4.18 8.15 -0.88
C TYR A 341 3.24 6.95 -1.08
N PRO A 342 3.75 5.71 -1.15
CA PRO A 342 2.88 4.54 -1.25
C PRO A 342 1.93 4.39 -0.04
N ASP A 343 0.79 3.73 -0.23
CA ASP A 343 -0.10 3.28 0.86
C ASP A 343 -0.02 1.76 0.95
N SER A 344 0.62 1.25 2.02
CA SER A 344 0.88 -0.17 2.20
C SER A 344 -0.30 -0.93 2.84
N LEU A 345 -1.40 -0.27 3.16
CA LEU A 345 -2.55 -0.87 3.86
C LEU A 345 -3.33 -1.88 3.00
N GLY A 346 -3.18 -1.81 1.67
CA GLY A 346 -3.85 -2.71 0.72
C GLY A 346 -3.06 -2.83 -0.58
N HIS A 347 -3.62 -3.60 -1.53
CA HIS A 347 -2.90 -4.00 -2.74
C HIS A 347 -3.54 -3.52 -4.07
N THR A 348 -4.52 -2.62 -4.03
CA THR A 348 -5.27 -2.21 -5.23
C THR A 348 -4.56 -1.15 -6.07
N ASP A 349 -3.93 -0.16 -5.45
CA ASP A 349 -3.23 0.93 -6.15
C ASP A 349 -1.72 0.93 -5.88
N TYR A 350 -1.27 0.17 -4.88
CA TYR A 350 0.12 -0.04 -4.45
C TYR A 350 0.32 -1.53 -4.15
N PRO A 351 1.56 -2.05 -4.09
CA PRO A 351 1.79 -3.48 -3.84
C PRO A 351 1.35 -3.95 -2.43
N GLY A 352 1.51 -3.12 -1.41
CA GLY A 352 1.13 -3.46 -0.03
C GLY A 352 1.83 -4.70 0.51
N GLY A 353 1.07 -5.75 0.85
CA GLY A 353 1.64 -7.02 1.29
C GLY A 353 2.37 -7.80 0.18
N PHE A 354 2.05 -7.54 -1.09
CA PHE A 354 2.72 -8.20 -2.23
C PHE A 354 4.19 -7.78 -2.40
N ARG A 355 4.71 -6.86 -1.58
CA ARG A 355 6.15 -6.58 -1.52
C ARG A 355 6.98 -7.77 -1.04
N CYS A 356 6.36 -8.72 -0.33
CA CYS A 356 6.97 -10.01 0.04
C CYS A 356 6.11 -11.20 -0.42
N HIS A 357 4.79 -11.03 -0.51
CA HIS A 357 3.85 -12.11 -0.87
C HIS A 357 3.63 -12.20 -2.40
N ASP A 358 4.67 -11.98 -3.19
CA ASP A 358 4.65 -12.00 -4.66
C ASP A 358 4.77 -13.41 -5.27
N GLY A 359 5.19 -14.39 -4.47
CA GLY A 359 5.54 -15.73 -4.94
C GLY A 359 6.94 -15.82 -5.56
N GLY A 360 7.73 -14.75 -5.49
CA GLY A 360 9.13 -14.64 -5.93
C GLY A 360 10.15 -14.66 -4.77
N HIS A 361 9.71 -14.54 -3.52
CA HIS A 361 10.58 -14.69 -2.36
C HIS A 361 10.80 -16.16 -1.98
N TYR A 362 11.97 -16.72 -2.30
CA TYR A 362 12.31 -18.13 -2.11
C TYR A 362 13.01 -18.41 -0.78
N LEU A 363 12.57 -19.46 -0.09
CA LEU A 363 13.21 -19.93 1.14
C LEU A 363 14.63 -20.43 0.85
N ILE A 364 15.57 -20.01 1.68
CA ILE A 364 16.96 -20.46 1.67
C ILE A 364 17.14 -21.61 2.67
N GLU A 365 17.69 -22.73 2.21
CA GLU A 365 18.10 -23.85 3.05
C GLU A 365 19.54 -24.27 2.70
N ASN A 366 20.44 -24.26 3.70
CA ASN A 366 21.85 -24.60 3.54
C ASN A 366 22.60 -23.79 2.47
N GLY A 367 22.25 -22.50 2.33
CA GLY A 367 22.89 -21.58 1.36
C GLY A 367 22.34 -21.69 -0.07
N ALA A 368 21.34 -22.54 -0.32
CA ALA A 368 20.69 -22.68 -1.63
C ALA A 368 19.21 -22.31 -1.55
N VAL A 369 18.64 -21.82 -2.65
CA VAL A 369 17.18 -21.59 -2.72
C VAL A 369 16.43 -22.90 -2.90
N THR A 370 15.27 -22.98 -2.27
CA THR A 370 14.33 -24.10 -2.42
C THR A 370 13.17 -23.71 -3.34
N SER A 371 12.30 -24.67 -3.65
CA SER A 371 11.05 -24.38 -4.38
C SER A 371 9.96 -23.76 -3.51
N LYS A 372 10.17 -23.61 -2.20
CA LYS A 372 9.19 -23.03 -1.28
C LYS A 372 9.34 -21.52 -1.28
N THR A 373 8.22 -20.81 -1.31
CA THR A 373 8.18 -19.34 -1.29
C THR A 373 7.32 -18.81 -0.15
N ILE A 374 7.41 -17.50 0.08
CA ILE A 374 6.41 -16.80 0.90
C ILE A 374 5.03 -16.96 0.21
N PRO A 375 3.99 -17.45 0.90
CA PRO A 375 2.69 -17.73 0.28
C PRO A 375 2.06 -16.48 -0.35
N SER A 376 1.67 -16.55 -1.62
CA SER A 376 1.06 -15.41 -2.36
C SER A 376 -0.44 -15.59 -2.65
N SER A 377 -1.04 -16.69 -2.17
CA SER A 377 -2.43 -17.00 -2.47
C SER A 377 -3.40 -16.04 -1.77
N CYS A 378 -4.52 -15.72 -2.41
CA CYS A 378 -5.48 -14.75 -1.89
C CYS A 378 -6.02 -15.12 -0.51
N ASP A 379 -6.14 -16.43 -0.22
CA ASP A 379 -6.65 -16.96 1.06
C ASP A 379 -5.67 -16.81 2.22
N THR A 380 -4.42 -16.40 1.95
CA THR A 380 -3.43 -16.03 2.97
C THR A 380 -3.93 -14.85 3.81
N CYS A 381 -4.55 -13.85 3.15
CA CYS A 381 -5.01 -12.61 3.79
C CYS A 381 -6.54 -12.48 3.80
N HIS A 382 -7.22 -13.06 2.81
CA HIS A 382 -8.67 -12.96 2.66
C HIS A 382 -9.38 -14.24 3.07
N THR A 383 -10.55 -14.10 3.68
CA THR A 383 -11.43 -15.25 3.88
C THR A 383 -12.46 -15.27 2.76
N PHE A 384 -12.43 -16.30 1.94
CA PHE A 384 -13.48 -16.54 0.96
C PHE A 384 -14.51 -17.48 1.60
N PRO A 385 -15.78 -17.06 1.75
CA PRO A 385 -16.80 -17.95 2.27
C PRO A 385 -16.98 -19.14 1.31
N GLN A 386 -16.41 -20.29 1.69
CA GLN A 386 -16.74 -21.58 1.10
C GLN A 386 -17.95 -22.12 1.86
N ILE A 387 -19.08 -22.38 1.18
CA ILE A 387 -20.32 -22.81 1.84
C ILE A 387 -20.78 -24.17 1.28
N GLY A 388 -20.79 -25.18 2.16
CA GLY A 388 -21.71 -26.32 2.08
C GLY A 388 -23.15 -25.88 2.41
N GLY A 389 -24.15 -26.57 1.83
CA GLY A 389 -25.47 -26.07 1.42
C GLY A 389 -26.45 -25.34 2.37
N ALA A 390 -26.04 -24.64 3.42
CA ALA A 390 -26.97 -23.94 4.32
C ALA A 390 -26.48 -22.58 4.87
N VAL A 391 -25.85 -21.74 4.05
CA VAL A 391 -25.58 -20.34 4.44
C VAL A 391 -26.03 -19.42 3.31
N ALA A 392 -26.78 -18.37 3.67
CA ALA A 392 -27.34 -17.40 2.74
C ALA A 392 -26.23 -16.80 1.88
N SER A 393 -26.18 -17.24 0.64
CA SER A 393 -25.39 -16.66 -0.44
C SER A 393 -25.68 -15.16 -0.49
N LEU A 394 -24.66 -14.34 -0.23
CA LEU A 394 -24.63 -12.97 -0.74
C LEU A 394 -24.60 -13.10 -2.27
N PRO A 395 -25.70 -12.84 -2.99
CA PRO A 395 -25.74 -13.01 -4.42
C PRO A 395 -25.10 -11.76 -5.04
N ILE A 396 -23.83 -11.84 -5.41
CA ILE A 396 -23.16 -10.81 -6.19
C ILE A 396 -23.34 -11.16 -7.68
N GLY A 397 -24.13 -10.34 -8.38
CA GLY A 397 -23.90 -10.01 -9.79
C GLY A 397 -24.43 -10.97 -10.86
N ILE A 398 -25.19 -10.40 -11.78
CA ILE A 398 -25.51 -10.94 -13.11
C ILE A 398 -24.29 -10.72 -14.02
N PRO A 399 -23.94 -11.64 -14.94
CA PRO A 399 -22.70 -11.61 -15.71
C PRO A 399 -22.60 -10.43 -16.72
N PRO A 400 -21.39 -9.86 -16.95
CA PRO A 400 -21.12 -8.92 -18.03
C PRO A 400 -20.71 -9.61 -19.35
N ALA A 401 -20.86 -8.88 -20.47
CA ALA A 401 -20.75 -9.40 -21.83
C ALA A 401 -19.31 -9.54 -22.38
N THR A 402 -18.31 -8.94 -21.73
CA THR A 402 -16.89 -9.04 -22.08
C THR A 402 -16.02 -8.90 -20.83
N HIS A 403 -14.87 -9.56 -20.82
CA HIS A 403 -14.14 -10.04 -19.64
C HIS A 403 -13.34 -8.97 -18.88
N ASP A 404 -13.99 -7.88 -18.46
CA ASP A 404 -13.38 -6.84 -17.61
C ASP A 404 -13.50 -7.15 -16.11
N ASP A 405 -13.92 -8.36 -15.76
CA ASP A 405 -14.09 -8.82 -14.38
C ASP A 405 -12.78 -9.45 -13.88
N SER A 406 -12.20 -8.89 -12.80
CA SER A 406 -11.02 -9.45 -12.12
C SER A 406 -11.26 -10.85 -11.56
N GLU A 407 -12.51 -11.26 -11.38
CA GLU A 407 -12.89 -12.60 -10.97
C GLU A 407 -13.14 -13.56 -12.16
N TYR A 408 -12.96 -13.08 -13.40
CA TYR A 408 -13.23 -13.87 -14.62
C TYR A 408 -12.42 -15.18 -14.67
N VAL A 409 -11.18 -15.16 -14.15
CA VAL A 409 -10.34 -16.35 -14.04
C VAL A 409 -11.01 -17.47 -13.22
N PHE A 410 -11.94 -17.14 -12.32
CA PHE A 410 -12.65 -18.10 -11.47
C PHE A 410 -14.03 -18.50 -11.99
N ASN A 411 -14.71 -17.64 -12.76
CA ASN A 411 -16.10 -17.83 -13.16
C ASN A 411 -16.31 -18.05 -14.67
N HIS A 412 -15.27 -17.93 -15.52
CA HIS A 412 -15.39 -18.11 -16.97
C HIS A 412 -15.88 -19.49 -17.42
N ARG A 413 -15.66 -20.52 -16.60
CA ARG A 413 -16.17 -21.87 -16.85
C ARG A 413 -17.70 -21.92 -16.95
N ASP A 414 -18.39 -21.00 -16.27
CA ASP A 414 -19.85 -21.00 -16.16
C ASP A 414 -20.53 -20.42 -17.42
N ILE A 415 -19.74 -19.83 -18.33
CA ILE A 415 -20.22 -19.29 -19.61
C ILE A 415 -19.70 -20.05 -20.84
N ALA A 416 -18.87 -21.08 -20.65
CA ALA A 416 -18.35 -21.90 -21.73
C ALA A 416 -19.46 -22.83 -22.31
N PRO A 417 -19.88 -22.67 -23.57
CA PRO A 417 -20.97 -23.45 -24.14
C PRO A 417 -20.53 -24.83 -24.67
N SER A 418 -19.23 -25.11 -24.67
CA SER A 418 -18.61 -26.30 -25.27
C SER A 418 -17.31 -26.66 -24.54
N VAL A 419 -17.04 -27.96 -24.41
CA VAL A 419 -15.76 -28.52 -23.96
C VAL A 419 -14.67 -28.44 -25.03
N ASP A 420 -15.05 -28.30 -26.31
CA ASP A 420 -14.12 -27.98 -27.40
C ASP A 420 -14.29 -26.50 -27.78
N PRO A 421 -13.37 -25.62 -27.35
CA PRO A 421 -13.42 -24.20 -27.65
C PRO A 421 -12.99 -23.88 -29.09
N GLY A 422 -12.39 -24.83 -29.83
CA GLY A 422 -11.76 -24.60 -31.14
C GLY A 422 -12.68 -24.10 -32.27
N GLY A 423 -13.98 -24.01 -32.03
CA GLY A 423 -14.97 -23.44 -32.95
C GLY A 423 -15.74 -22.22 -32.40
N THR A 424 -15.35 -21.69 -31.24
CA THR A 424 -15.96 -20.50 -30.62
C THR A 424 -14.94 -19.36 -30.53
N ALA A 425 -15.38 -18.16 -30.14
CA ALA A 425 -14.48 -17.06 -29.81
C ALA A 425 -13.49 -17.43 -28.66
N CYS A 426 -13.84 -18.42 -27.83
CA CYS A 426 -12.95 -18.95 -26.79
C CYS A 426 -11.74 -19.70 -27.39
N GLY A 427 -11.88 -20.27 -28.60
CA GLY A 427 -10.83 -21.01 -29.31
C GLY A 427 -9.71 -20.14 -29.87
N GLU A 428 -9.88 -18.82 -29.84
CA GLU A 428 -8.80 -17.87 -30.16
C GLU A 428 -7.73 -17.85 -29.06
N CYS A 429 -8.11 -18.17 -27.82
CA CYS A 429 -7.22 -18.22 -26.65
C CYS A 429 -6.99 -19.64 -26.11
N HIS A 430 -8.00 -20.52 -26.20
CA HIS A 430 -7.95 -21.92 -25.77
C HIS A 430 -7.72 -22.86 -26.96
N ALA A 431 -6.56 -22.75 -27.60
CA ALA A 431 -6.18 -23.66 -28.67
C ALA A 431 -5.92 -25.09 -28.12
N ARG A 432 -6.07 -26.12 -28.96
CA ARG A 432 -5.92 -27.54 -28.57
C ARG A 432 -4.51 -27.89 -28.05
N ASP A 433 -3.53 -27.04 -28.34
CA ASP A 433 -2.16 -27.12 -27.84
C ASP A 433 -1.99 -26.58 -26.41
N TYR A 434 -3.00 -25.93 -25.83
CA TYR A 434 -2.99 -25.49 -24.43
C TYR A 434 -2.68 -26.63 -23.46
N CYS A 435 -3.21 -27.81 -23.74
CA CYS A 435 -2.97 -29.02 -22.95
C CYS A 435 -1.53 -29.55 -23.12
N ALA A 436 -0.87 -29.25 -24.24
CA ALA A 436 0.47 -29.77 -24.55
C ALA A 436 1.52 -29.26 -23.56
N ASN A 437 1.45 -27.98 -23.15
CA ASN A 437 2.40 -27.42 -22.18
C ASN A 437 2.30 -28.06 -20.78
N CYS A 438 1.11 -28.52 -20.40
CA CYS A 438 0.92 -29.29 -19.17
C CYS A 438 1.45 -30.72 -19.32
N HIS A 439 1.23 -31.35 -20.48
CA HIS A 439 1.62 -32.74 -20.75
C HIS A 439 3.12 -32.92 -21.06
N GLU A 440 3.80 -31.92 -21.59
CA GLU A 440 5.23 -31.98 -21.92
C GLU A 440 6.14 -31.78 -20.70
N THR A 441 5.67 -31.05 -19.68
CA THR A 441 6.45 -30.79 -18.46
C THR A 441 6.42 -31.94 -17.46
N GLY A 442 5.38 -32.78 -17.50
CA GLY A 442 5.17 -33.87 -16.54
C GLY A 442 4.98 -33.40 -15.08
N ALA A 443 4.75 -32.10 -14.87
CA ALA A 443 4.72 -31.46 -13.55
C ALA A 443 3.46 -31.79 -12.73
N VAL A 444 2.42 -32.33 -13.36
CA VAL A 444 1.16 -32.67 -12.70
C VAL A 444 0.63 -34.00 -13.21
N THR A 445 0.10 -34.81 -12.29
CA THR A 445 -0.64 -36.04 -12.60
C THR A 445 -2.09 -35.85 -12.17
N VAL A 446 -3.01 -35.93 -13.14
CA VAL A 446 -4.45 -35.76 -12.94
C VAL A 446 -5.22 -36.82 -13.71
N GLU A 447 -6.44 -37.13 -13.26
CA GLU A 447 -7.40 -37.94 -14.03
C GLU A 447 -7.87 -37.15 -15.25
N HIS A 448 -7.46 -37.58 -16.45
CA HIS A 448 -7.68 -36.88 -17.73
C HIS A 448 -9.14 -36.49 -17.95
N ASP A 449 -10.07 -37.40 -17.67
CA ASP A 449 -11.50 -37.15 -17.91
C ASP A 449 -12.09 -36.11 -16.95
N GLN A 450 -11.53 -35.99 -15.72
CA GLN A 450 -11.94 -34.97 -14.75
C GLN A 450 -11.32 -33.60 -15.05
N MET A 451 -10.13 -33.60 -15.67
CA MET A 451 -9.48 -32.36 -16.10
C MET A 451 -10.34 -31.58 -17.11
N LEU A 452 -11.09 -32.26 -17.96
CA LEU A 452 -11.92 -31.62 -19.00
C LEU A 452 -13.09 -30.80 -18.45
N ILE A 453 -13.60 -31.12 -17.27
CA ILE A 453 -14.84 -30.56 -16.69
C ILE A 453 -14.64 -29.94 -15.30
N GLY A 454 -13.51 -30.23 -14.65
CA GLY A 454 -13.18 -29.75 -13.32
C GLY A 454 -11.68 -29.55 -13.15
N HIS A 455 -10.97 -29.00 -14.14
CA HIS A 455 -9.50 -28.84 -14.09
C HIS A 455 -9.01 -28.17 -12.81
N ALA A 456 -9.63 -27.07 -12.37
CA ALA A 456 -9.22 -26.40 -11.13
C ALA A 456 -9.34 -27.31 -9.90
N GLN A 457 -10.39 -28.14 -9.83
CA GLN A 457 -10.57 -29.11 -8.75
C GLN A 457 -9.57 -30.26 -8.89
N SER A 458 -9.36 -30.75 -10.12
CA SER A 458 -8.42 -31.84 -10.43
C SER A 458 -6.98 -31.44 -10.08
N ILE A 459 -6.60 -30.18 -10.30
CA ILE A 459 -5.30 -29.62 -9.91
C ILE A 459 -5.21 -29.46 -8.39
N LYS A 460 -6.25 -28.94 -7.73
CA LYS A 460 -6.29 -28.82 -6.27
C LYS A 460 -6.22 -30.18 -5.55
N GLU A 461 -6.79 -31.22 -6.16
CA GLU A 461 -6.75 -32.61 -5.68
C GLU A 461 -5.51 -33.38 -6.14
N SER A 462 -4.72 -32.80 -7.06
CA SER A 462 -3.46 -33.40 -7.50
C SER A 462 -2.40 -33.33 -6.39
N PRO A 463 -1.38 -34.21 -6.42
CA PRO A 463 -0.27 -34.17 -5.45
C PRO A 463 0.48 -32.83 -5.42
N THR A 464 0.43 -32.07 -6.52
CA THR A 464 1.09 -30.77 -6.68
C THR A 464 0.24 -29.60 -6.15
N GLY A 465 -1.06 -29.82 -5.87
CA GLY A 465 -1.95 -28.83 -5.27
C GLY A 465 -2.18 -27.58 -6.12
N ALA A 466 -2.71 -26.52 -5.49
CA ALA A 466 -3.03 -25.26 -6.18
C ALA A 466 -1.80 -24.53 -6.76
N GLU A 467 -0.59 -24.89 -6.31
CA GLU A 467 0.69 -24.39 -6.84
C GLU A 467 0.89 -24.78 -8.31
N ALA A 468 0.26 -25.88 -8.76
CA ALA A 468 0.38 -26.32 -10.15
C ALA A 468 -0.34 -25.44 -11.19
N CYS A 469 -1.14 -24.48 -10.74
CA CYS A 469 -1.85 -23.56 -11.63
C CYS A 469 -0.86 -22.72 -12.43
N SER A 470 0.26 -22.31 -11.83
CA SER A 470 1.25 -21.45 -12.48
C SER A 470 1.92 -22.15 -13.66
N TYR A 471 2.19 -23.46 -13.60
CA TYR A 471 2.80 -24.22 -14.72
C TYR A 471 1.95 -24.19 -16.00
N CYS A 472 0.63 -24.05 -15.88
CA CYS A 472 -0.30 -24.02 -17.01
C CYS A 472 -0.77 -22.61 -17.37
N HIS A 473 -0.89 -21.71 -16.38
CA HIS A 473 -1.30 -20.32 -16.54
C HIS A 473 -0.09 -19.38 -16.52
N GLN A 474 0.80 -19.57 -17.50
CA GLN A 474 2.00 -18.76 -17.63
C GLN A 474 1.68 -17.34 -18.14
N PRO A 475 2.37 -16.29 -17.66
CA PRO A 475 2.18 -14.92 -18.12
C PRO A 475 2.29 -14.75 -19.65
N ALA A 476 3.09 -15.60 -20.30
CA ALA A 476 3.26 -15.63 -21.75
C ALA A 476 1.97 -15.98 -22.54
N TYR A 477 1.00 -16.66 -21.92
CA TYR A 477 -0.31 -16.92 -22.55
C TYR A 477 -1.16 -15.66 -22.63
N CYS A 478 -1.13 -14.85 -21.57
CA CYS A 478 -1.85 -13.58 -21.49
C CYS A 478 -1.27 -12.58 -22.51
N ALA A 479 0.05 -12.58 -22.68
CA ALA A 479 0.77 -11.73 -23.63
C ALA A 479 0.49 -12.03 -25.13
N ARG A 480 -0.23 -13.12 -25.46
CA ARG A 480 -0.63 -13.43 -26.86
C ARG A 480 -1.78 -12.57 -27.36
N CYS A 481 -2.61 -12.05 -26.45
CA CYS A 481 -3.80 -11.26 -26.77
C CYS A 481 -3.77 -9.88 -26.12
N HIS A 482 -2.94 -9.68 -25.08
CA HIS A 482 -2.76 -8.40 -24.42
C HIS A 482 -1.40 -7.79 -24.77
N ASN A 483 -1.41 -6.54 -25.24
CA ASN A 483 -0.21 -5.72 -25.49
C ASN A 483 0.31 -5.03 -24.23
N GLU A 484 -0.33 -5.27 -23.07
CA GLU A 484 0.02 -4.70 -21.77
C GLU A 484 0.08 -5.82 -20.70
N PRO A 485 0.84 -5.62 -19.60
CA PRO A 485 0.91 -6.58 -18.49
C PRO A 485 -0.48 -6.89 -17.91
N VAL A 486 -0.91 -8.14 -18.00
CA VAL A 486 -2.19 -8.60 -17.41
C VAL A 486 -2.05 -8.94 -15.92
N LEU A 487 -0.83 -9.22 -15.48
CA LEU A 487 -0.44 -9.40 -14.08
C LEU A 487 0.75 -8.46 -13.77
N PRO A 488 0.88 -7.98 -12.52
CA PRO A 488 2.07 -7.24 -12.09
C PRO A 488 3.33 -8.06 -12.40
N GLY A 489 4.29 -7.47 -13.12
CA GLY A 489 5.56 -8.11 -13.48
C GLY A 489 5.64 -8.82 -14.84
N GLY A 490 4.59 -8.86 -15.66
CA GLY A 490 4.64 -9.48 -17.00
C GLY A 490 4.89 -8.49 -18.14
N ALA A 491 6.01 -8.58 -18.87
CA ALA A 491 6.18 -7.79 -20.10
C ALA A 491 5.40 -8.38 -21.29
N PRO A 492 4.82 -7.56 -22.19
CA PRO A 492 4.24 -8.06 -23.44
C PRO A 492 5.34 -8.63 -24.35
N LEU A 493 5.04 -9.72 -25.07
CA LEU A 493 5.88 -10.18 -26.17
C LEU A 493 5.88 -9.12 -27.27
N ALA A 494 6.90 -8.26 -27.30
CA ALA A 494 7.06 -7.28 -28.36
C ALA A 494 7.19 -8.00 -29.71
N ALA A 495 6.20 -7.81 -30.58
CA ALA A 495 6.29 -8.18 -31.98
C ALA A 495 7.39 -7.33 -32.64
N GLY A 496 8.62 -7.83 -32.77
CA GLY A 496 9.61 -7.14 -33.60
C GLY A 496 11.07 -7.58 -33.58
N ASP A 497 11.61 -8.13 -32.49
CA ASP A 497 13.05 -8.47 -32.46
C ASP A 497 13.37 -9.67 -31.54
N PRO A 498 13.62 -10.87 -32.11
CA PRO A 498 14.03 -12.06 -31.36
C PRO A 498 15.40 -11.95 -30.67
N SER A 499 16.18 -10.91 -30.95
CA SER A 499 17.56 -10.76 -30.44
C SER A 499 17.67 -9.92 -29.17
N ALA A 500 16.58 -9.29 -28.73
CA ALA A 500 16.49 -8.50 -27.49
C ALA A 500 16.11 -9.31 -26.24
N ILE A 501 16.03 -10.64 -26.36
CA ILE A 501 15.67 -11.55 -25.27
C ILE A 501 16.89 -11.75 -24.36
N PRO A 502 16.80 -11.44 -23.04
CA PRO A 502 17.85 -11.81 -22.09
C PRO A 502 18.11 -13.31 -22.17
N ARG A 503 19.37 -13.72 -22.33
CA ARG A 503 19.70 -15.15 -22.34
C ARG A 503 19.41 -15.72 -20.95
N GLY A 504 18.36 -16.53 -20.86
CA GLY A 504 18.08 -17.33 -19.66
C GLY A 504 19.25 -18.28 -19.32
N PRO A 505 19.16 -18.95 -18.15
CA PRO A 505 20.21 -19.81 -17.64
C PRO A 505 20.64 -20.91 -18.64
N PRO A 506 21.88 -21.42 -18.55
CA PRO A 506 22.44 -22.35 -19.54
C PRO A 506 21.58 -23.62 -19.66
N GLY A 507 20.84 -23.76 -20.76
CA GLY A 507 20.01 -24.93 -21.05
C GLY A 507 18.59 -24.62 -21.50
N LEU A 508 18.07 -23.41 -21.26
CA LEU A 508 16.79 -22.96 -21.80
C LEU A 508 16.99 -21.88 -22.87
N ARG A 509 16.42 -22.09 -24.06
CA ARG A 509 16.28 -21.04 -25.08
C ARG A 509 14.83 -20.57 -25.14
N TRP A 510 14.62 -19.30 -24.78
CA TRP A 510 13.36 -18.58 -24.94
C TRP A 510 13.29 -17.89 -26.32
N PRO A 511 12.14 -17.91 -27.02
CA PRO A 511 10.97 -18.77 -26.83
C PRO A 511 11.19 -20.18 -27.43
N LEU A 512 10.51 -21.18 -26.87
CA LEU A 512 10.32 -22.49 -27.50
C LEU A 512 9.37 -22.34 -28.69
N LEU A 513 9.84 -21.70 -29.76
CA LEU A 513 9.22 -21.84 -31.07
C LEU A 513 9.61 -23.23 -31.59
N ALA A 514 8.63 -24.11 -31.75
CA ALA A 514 8.82 -25.33 -32.52
C ALA A 514 9.34 -24.94 -33.91
N THR A 515 10.61 -25.26 -34.18
CA THR A 515 11.10 -25.30 -35.57
C THR A 515 10.39 -26.46 -36.23
N VAL A 516 9.38 -26.16 -37.05
CA VAL A 516 8.78 -27.14 -37.97
C VAL A 516 9.89 -27.57 -38.94
N PRO A 517 10.26 -28.86 -39.02
CA PRO A 517 11.12 -29.35 -40.09
C PRO A 517 10.32 -29.34 -41.40
N VAL A 518 10.91 -28.85 -42.48
CA VAL A 518 10.42 -29.06 -43.85
C VAL A 518 10.62 -30.52 -44.26
#